data_AF-A0A2A5M860-F1
#
_entry.id   AF-A0A2A5M860-F1
#
_cell.length_a   1.000
_cell.length_b   1.000
_cell.length_c   1.000
_cell.angle_alpha   90.00
_cell.angle_beta   90.00
_cell.angle_gamma   90.00
#
_symmetry.space_group_name_H-M   'P 1'
#
loop_
_entity.id
_entity.type
_entity.pdbx_description
1 polymer ?
#
loop_
_entity_poly.entity_id
_entity_poly.type
_entity_poly.pdbx_seq_one_letter_code
_entity_poly.pdbx_strand_id
1 'polypeptide(L)'
;DKIYFCTANTKGLFKHIKNYNGIEFCSCAKDGTFLRLRANAVFEPNLEVKKMMFKKYPYLVNLYETPQNPKFEVFYLDNLSARMQFMNGEFKLFKA
;
A
#
# COMPACT_ATOMS: atom_id res chain seq x y z
N ASP A 1 -1.25 2.99 14.71
CA ASP A 1 -1.93 2.42 13.53
C ASP A 1 -1.07 2.58 12.29
N LYS A 2 -1.07 1.59 11.38
CA LYS A 2 -0.28 1.60 10.14
C LYS A 2 -1.14 1.13 8.97
N ILE A 3 -1.01 1.77 7.81
CA ILE A 3 -1.66 1.31 6.58
C ILE A 3 -0.74 0.31 5.89
N TYR A 4 -1.24 -0.90 5.66
CA TYR A 4 -0.49 -1.98 5.03
C TYR A 4 -0.95 -2.25 3.61
N PHE A 5 0.02 -2.65 2.78
CA PHE A 5 -0.16 -3.17 1.43
C PHE A 5 0.61 -4.48 1.28
N CYS A 6 0.32 -5.22 0.20
CA CYS A 6 1.02 -6.45 -0.13
C CYS A 6 1.49 -6.47 -1.59
N THR A 7 2.55 -7.22 -1.86
CA THR A 7 3.08 -7.46 -3.21
C THR A 7 3.85 -8.79 -3.23
N ALA A 8 4.47 -9.13 -4.36
CA ALA A 8 5.40 -10.25 -4.43
C ALA A 8 6.84 -9.76 -4.63
N ASN A 9 7.81 -10.40 -3.98
CA ASN A 9 9.24 -10.06 -4.16
C ASN A 9 9.79 -10.38 -5.57
N THR A 10 9.07 -11.18 -6.34
CA THR A 10 9.38 -11.47 -7.75
C THR A 10 9.05 -10.30 -8.68
N LYS A 11 8.21 -9.34 -8.26
CA LYS A 11 7.77 -8.21 -9.10
C LYS A 11 8.80 -7.08 -9.14
N GLY A 12 8.86 -6.39 -10.28
CA GLY A 12 9.69 -5.19 -10.44
C GLY A 12 9.35 -4.09 -9.41
N LEU A 13 8.07 -3.97 -9.02
CA LEU A 13 7.63 -3.04 -7.98
C LEU A 13 8.39 -3.24 -6.65
N PHE A 14 8.51 -4.48 -6.18
CA PHE A 14 9.24 -4.77 -4.94
C PHE A 14 10.70 -4.34 -5.05
N LYS A 15 11.36 -4.74 -6.14
CA LYS A 15 12.76 -4.40 -6.40
C LYS A 15 12.98 -2.89 -6.47
N HIS A 16 12.05 -2.15 -7.08
CA HIS A 16 12.10 -0.70 -7.15
C HIS A 16 11.99 -0.08 -5.75
N ILE A 17 10.97 -0.47 -4.97
CA ILE A 17 10.75 0.07 -3.62
C ILE A 17 11.92 -0.23 -2.68
N LYS A 18 12.57 -1.40 -2.83
CA LYS A 18 13.77 -1.76 -2.05
C LYS A 18 14.94 -0.81 -2.28
N ASN A 19 15.05 -0.20 -3.46
CA ASN A 19 16.09 0.78 -3.79
C ASN A 19 15.63 2.23 -3.51
N TYR A 20 14.36 2.52 -3.77
CA TYR A 20 13.74 3.83 -3.63
C TYR A 20 12.40 3.71 -2.92
N ASN A 21 12.40 3.92 -1.61
CA ASN A 21 11.23 3.63 -0.79
C ASN A 21 10.17 4.75 -0.79
N GLY A 22 10.46 5.93 -1.34
CA GLY A 22 9.49 7.01 -1.49
C GLY A 22 8.47 6.66 -2.56
N ILE A 23 7.19 6.59 -2.17
CA ILE A 23 6.10 6.20 -3.07
C ILE A 23 4.94 7.19 -3.02
N GLU A 24 4.19 7.24 -4.13
CA GLU A 24 2.94 7.98 -4.23
C GLU A 24 1.82 7.08 -4.75
N PHE A 25 0.67 7.07 -4.07
CA PHE A 25 -0.57 6.52 -4.60
C PHE A 25 -1.47 7.66 -5.04
N CYS A 26 -2.07 7.52 -6.22
CA CYS A 26 -3.09 8.43 -6.73
C CYS A 26 -4.37 7.65 -7.01
N SER A 27 -5.51 8.19 -6.58
CA SER A 27 -6.83 7.64 -6.89
C SER A 27 -7.79 8.77 -7.19
N CYS A 28 -8.70 8.53 -8.14
CA CYS A 28 -9.79 9.44 -8.45
C CYS A 28 -11.12 8.77 -8.08
N ALA A 29 -11.94 9.46 -7.30
CA ALA A 29 -13.29 9.02 -6.96
C ALA A 29 -14.26 9.37 -8.10
N LYS A 30 -15.44 8.72 -8.10
CA LYS A 30 -16.47 8.92 -9.15
C LYS A 30 -17.00 10.35 -9.21
N ASP A 31 -16.92 11.09 -8.12
CA ASP A 31 -17.32 12.49 -8.01
C ASP A 31 -16.24 13.48 -8.48
N GLY A 32 -15.10 12.97 -8.98
CA GLY A 32 -13.97 13.78 -9.44
C GLY A 32 -13.02 14.21 -8.31
N THR A 33 -13.23 13.76 -7.07
CA THR A 33 -12.28 14.00 -5.98
C THR A 33 -11.00 13.19 -6.19
N PHE A 34 -9.85 13.85 -6.16
CA PHE A 34 -8.52 13.24 -6.30
C PHE A 34 -7.83 13.08 -4.95
N LEU A 35 -7.36 11.87 -4.64
CA LEU A 35 -6.53 11.58 -3.48
C LEU A 35 -5.10 11.28 -3.93
N ARG A 36 -4.13 11.99 -3.37
CA ARG A 36 -2.69 11.68 -3.48
C ARG A 36 -2.14 11.35 -2.10
N LEU A 37 -1.62 10.13 -1.93
CA LEU A 37 -0.94 9.69 -0.71
C LEU A 37 0.56 9.60 -1.00
N ARG A 38 1.40 10.19 -0.16
CA ARG A 38 2.86 10.08 -0.22
C ARG A 38 3.37 9.49 1.07
N ALA A 39 4.30 8.55 0.96
CA ALA A 39 4.87 7.84 2.10
C ALA A 39 6.23 7.22 1.74
N ASN A 40 6.95 6.78 2.77
CA ASN A 40 8.01 5.80 2.63
C ASN A 40 7.43 4.40 2.84
N ALA A 41 7.61 3.49 1.88
CA ALA A 41 7.21 2.10 2.02
C ALA A 41 8.27 1.29 2.78
N VAL A 42 7.86 0.65 3.87
CA VAL A 42 8.76 -0.16 4.72
C VAL A 42 8.28 -1.61 4.73
N PHE A 43 9.08 -2.50 4.14
CA PHE A 43 8.82 -3.94 4.16
C PHE A 43 9.12 -4.54 5.53
N GLU A 44 8.22 -5.38 6.03
CA GLU A 44 8.37 -6.10 7.29
C GLU A 44 7.80 -7.52 7.14
N PRO A 45 8.50 -8.57 7.63
CA PRO A 45 7.99 -9.95 7.60
C PRO A 45 6.91 -10.19 8.67
N ASN A 46 5.85 -9.38 8.69
CA ASN A 46 4.81 -9.42 9.71
C ASN A 46 3.76 -10.50 9.40
N LEU A 47 3.86 -11.64 10.07
CA LEU A 47 2.99 -12.79 9.78
C LEU A 47 1.52 -12.54 10.14
N GLU A 48 1.24 -11.76 11.18
CA GLU A 48 -0.13 -11.44 11.58
C GLU A 48 -0.82 -10.62 10.49
N VAL A 49 -0.13 -9.59 9.96
CA VAL A 49 -0.63 -8.81 8.81
C VAL A 49 -0.83 -9.70 7.58
N LYS A 50 0.10 -10.61 7.28
CA LYS A 50 -0.05 -11.56 6.17
C LYS A 50 -1.32 -12.41 6.32
N LYS A 51 -1.60 -12.93 7.52
CA LYS A 51 -2.84 -13.68 7.82
C LYS A 51 -4.09 -12.79 7.68
N MET A 52 -4.05 -11.55 8.17
CA MET A 52 -5.17 -10.60 8.03
C MET A 52 -5.46 -10.28 6.55
N MET A 53 -4.43 -10.11 5.72
CA MET A 53 -4.58 -9.89 4.28
C MET A 53 -5.28 -11.06 3.60
N PHE A 54 -4.90 -12.31 3.91
CA PHE A 54 -5.57 -13.50 3.38
C PHE A 54 -7.02 -13.61 3.81
N LYS A 55 -7.33 -13.26 5.07
CA LYS A 55 -8.72 -13.21 5.57
C LYS A 55 -9.55 -12.14 4.84
N LYS A 56 -8.98 -10.98 4.56
CA LYS A 56 -9.66 -9.85 3.91
C LYS A 56 -9.78 -10.01 2.38
N TYR A 57 -8.81 -10.66 1.76
CA TYR A 57 -8.70 -10.83 0.31
C TYR A 57 -8.54 -12.32 -0.06
N PRO A 58 -9.65 -13.10 -0.10
CA PRO A 58 -9.59 -14.55 -0.28
C PRO A 58 -8.88 -15.02 -1.55
N TYR A 59 -8.87 -14.19 -2.61
CA TYR A 59 -8.18 -14.52 -3.87
C TYR A 59 -6.66 -14.67 -3.71
N LEU A 60 -6.05 -14.15 -2.64
CA LEU A 60 -4.63 -14.29 -2.37
C LEU A 60 -4.21 -15.76 -2.18
N VAL A 61 -5.12 -16.63 -1.73
CA VAL A 61 -4.87 -18.09 -1.62
C VAL A 61 -4.53 -18.68 -2.98
N ASN A 62 -5.20 -18.25 -4.05
CA ASN A 62 -4.92 -18.77 -5.40
C ASN A 62 -3.58 -18.29 -5.97
N LEU A 63 -3.01 -17.21 -5.42
CA LEU A 63 -1.76 -16.61 -5.89
C LEU A 63 -0.54 -17.08 -5.10
N TYR A 64 -0.72 -17.33 -3.80
CA TYR A 64 0.38 -17.57 -2.87
C TYR A 64 0.18 -18.81 -1.99
N GLU A 65 -0.96 -19.49 -2.07
CA GLU A 65 -1.32 -20.69 -1.29
C GLU A 65 -1.45 -20.43 0.22
N THR A 66 -0.37 -19.96 0.86
CA THR A 66 -0.29 -19.73 2.30
C THR A 66 0.25 -18.33 2.64
N PRO A 67 -0.13 -17.75 3.78
CA PRO A 67 0.48 -16.51 4.27
C PRO A 67 1.99 -16.60 4.51
N GLN A 68 2.54 -17.81 4.63
CA GLN A 68 3.97 -18.07 4.84
C GLN A 68 4.76 -18.14 3.53
N ASN A 69 4.10 -18.03 2.37
CA ASN A 69 4.78 -18.10 1.08
C ASN A 69 5.93 -17.06 1.03
N PRO A 70 7.18 -17.50 0.77
CA PRO A 70 8.33 -16.61 0.80
C PRO A 70 8.29 -15.56 -0.30
N LYS A 71 7.45 -15.70 -1.33
CA LYS A 71 7.26 -14.68 -2.37
C LYS A 71 6.32 -13.57 -1.91
N PHE A 72 5.44 -13.82 -0.94
CA PHE A 72 4.43 -12.88 -0.50
C PHE A 72 5.01 -11.90 0.52
N GLU A 73 4.99 -10.61 0.18
CA GLU A 73 5.56 -9.54 0.98
C GLU A 73 4.49 -8.55 1.42
N VAL A 74 4.67 -7.99 2.62
CA VAL A 74 3.84 -6.90 3.14
C VAL A 74 4.73 -5.72 3.50
N PHE A 75 4.19 -4.53 3.32
CA PHE A 75 4.85 -3.29 3.70
C PHE A 75 3.83 -2.31 4.25
N TYR A 76 4.29 -1.43 5.14
CA TYR A 76 3.48 -0.33 5.66
C TYR A 76 3.94 1.01 5.10
N LEU A 77 3.06 2.00 5.23
CA LEU A 77 3.34 3.39 4.89
C LEU A 77 3.86 4.14 6.13
N ASP A 78 5.11 4.59 6.05
CA ASP A 78 5.75 5.48 7.02
C ASP A 78 5.80 6.92 6.49
N ASN A 79 5.93 7.92 7.36
CA ASN A 79 5.93 9.35 6.99
C ASN A 79 4.77 9.73 6.05
N LEU A 80 3.57 9.24 6.36
CA LEU A 80 2.40 9.36 5.49
C LEU A 80 1.86 10.80 5.47
N SER A 81 1.68 11.32 4.25
CA SER A 81 0.92 12.54 4.00
C SER A 81 -0.11 12.31 2.90
N ALA A 82 -1.23 12.99 2.98
CA ALA A 82 -2.30 12.92 2.00
C ALA A 82 -2.72 14.32 1.54
N ARG A 83 -3.02 14.44 0.26
CA ARG A 83 -3.69 15.59 -0.33
C ARG A 83 -4.97 15.11 -1.02
N MET A 84 -6.09 15.64 -0.58
CA MET A 84 -7.39 15.42 -1.22
C MET A 84 -7.78 16.70 -1.95
N GLN A 85 -7.97 16.62 -3.26
CA GLN A 85 -8.32 17.75 -4.12
C GLN A 85 -9.73 17.55 -4.69
N PHE A 86 -10.53 18.60 -4.63
CA PHE A 86 -11.91 18.62 -5.10
C PHE A 86 -12.00 19.25 -6.50
N MET A 87 -13.13 19.01 -7.18
CA MET A 87 -13.40 19.54 -8.52
C MET A 87 -13.42 21.06 -8.60
N ASN A 88 -13.78 21.74 -7.50
CA ASN A 88 -13.78 23.20 -7.40
C ASN A 88 -12.36 23.80 -7.23
N GLY A 89 -11.30 22.97 -7.23
CA GLY A 89 -9.92 23.38 -7.06
C GLY A 89 -9.44 23.43 -5.62
N GLU A 90 -10.34 23.37 -4.63
CA GLU A 90 -9.97 23.32 -3.22
C GLU A 90 -9.24 22.01 -2.88
N PHE A 91 -8.43 22.03 -1.82
CA PHE A 91 -7.80 20.82 -1.33
C PHE A 91 -7.66 20.81 0.19
N LYS A 92 -7.62 19.60 0.75
CA LYS A 92 -7.31 19.31 2.15
C LYS A 92 -6.00 18.54 2.24
N LEU A 93 -5.21 18.86 3.27
CA LEU A 93 -3.97 18.17 3.60
C LEU A 93 -4.17 17.38 4.90
N PHE A 94 -3.63 16.18 4.92
CA PHE A 94 -3.55 15.34 6.11
C PHE A 94 -2.09 14.91 6.29
N LYS A 95 -1.60 14.94 7.51
CA LYS A 95 -0.28 14.41 7.88
C LYS A 95 -0.47 13.48 9.08
N ALA A 96 0.10 12.28 8.99
CA ALA A 96 0.18 11.34 10.08
C ALA A 96 1.50 11.51 10.85
#